data_AF-A0AB34QP44-F1
#
_entry.id   AF-A0AB34QP44-F1
#
_cell.length_a   1.000
_cell.length_b   1.000
_cell.length_c   1.000
_cell.angle_alpha   90.00
_cell.angle_beta   90.00
_cell.angle_gamma   90.00
#
_symmetry.space_group_name_H-M   'P 1'
#
loop_
_entity.id
_entity.type
_entity.pdbx_description
1 polymer ?
#
loop_
_entity_poly.entity_id
_entity_poly.type
_entity_poly.pdbx_seq_one_letter_code
_entity_poly.pdbx_strand_id
1 'polypeptide(L)'
;MDWVTIAFYAFSAVAVVSAGAVISVRNPVYAVLCLILTFFSMACIWLLVGAEFLGVTLVLVYVGAVMVLFLFVVMMLDIDTSRLREGWVKYMPLGVIVAVAMLAQMVTLIGVKARSATPFPADNAAAQAADSSNLTWLAKSLYTEFLLPFEFAAVILTVAVVAAVMLTLRKRTGIKLQNAGEQSRVKAGDRLRMVKMAVEKPVQVAPQIDAADGQEAKS
;
A
#
# COMPACT_ATOMS: atom_id res chain seq x y z
N MET A 1 -31.79 -20.44 -17.29
CA MET A 1 -30.60 -19.82 -16.68
C MET A 1 -29.45 -20.17 -17.60
N ASP A 2 -28.93 -19.19 -18.35
CA ASP A 2 -27.77 -19.43 -19.19
C ASP A 2 -26.54 -19.72 -18.31
N TRP A 3 -25.60 -20.50 -18.83
CA TRP A 3 -24.34 -20.81 -18.14
C TRP A 3 -23.61 -19.54 -17.67
N VAL A 4 -23.68 -18.47 -18.48
CA VAL A 4 -23.13 -17.15 -18.18
C VAL A 4 -23.77 -16.54 -16.94
N THR A 5 -25.10 -16.66 -16.78
CA THR A 5 -25.82 -16.14 -15.61
C THR A 5 -25.45 -16.89 -14.34
N ILE A 6 -25.31 -18.21 -14.41
CA ILE A 6 -24.89 -19.04 -13.27
C ILE A 6 -23.46 -18.67 -12.85
N ALA A 7 -22.53 -18.56 -13.81
CA ALA A 7 -21.17 -18.13 -13.56
C ALA A 7 -21.12 -16.72 -12.94
N PHE A 8 -21.92 -15.79 -13.45
CA PHE A 8 -22.02 -14.43 -12.90
C PHE A 8 -22.44 -14.43 -11.42
N TYR A 9 -23.51 -15.14 -11.07
CA TYR A 9 -23.97 -15.21 -9.68
C TYR A 9 -22.95 -15.90 -8.77
N ALA A 10 -22.26 -16.93 -9.25
CA ALA A 10 -21.21 -17.61 -8.50
C ALA A 10 -20.04 -16.65 -8.19
N PHE A 11 -19.46 -16.00 -9.21
CA PHE A 11 -18.36 -15.05 -9.01
C PHE A 11 -18.78 -13.82 -8.21
N SER A 12 -19.99 -13.32 -8.39
CA SER A 12 -20.53 -12.19 -7.63
C SER A 12 -20.69 -12.53 -6.14
N ALA A 13 -21.24 -13.71 -5.83
CA ALA A 13 -21.36 -14.17 -4.45
C ALA A 13 -19.98 -14.31 -3.78
N VAL A 14 -19.01 -14.91 -4.48
CA VAL A 14 -17.62 -15.03 -3.99
C VAL A 14 -17.01 -13.64 -3.77
N ALA A 15 -17.19 -12.69 -4.70
CA ALA A 15 -16.68 -11.33 -4.59
C ALA A 15 -17.24 -10.59 -3.36
N VAL A 16 -18.55 -10.69 -3.10
CA VAL A 16 -19.18 -10.03 -1.95
C VAL A 16 -18.74 -10.66 -0.63
N VAL A 17 -18.72 -12.00 -0.55
CA VAL A 17 -18.29 -12.71 0.67
C VAL A 17 -16.81 -12.42 0.96
N SER A 18 -15.96 -12.46 -0.06
CA SER A 18 -14.54 -12.16 0.10
C SER A 18 -14.30 -10.69 0.49
N ALA A 19 -15.00 -9.73 -0.11
CA ALA A 19 -14.93 -8.32 0.27
C ALA A 19 -15.35 -8.10 1.74
N GLY A 20 -16.41 -8.76 2.20
CA GLY A 20 -16.82 -8.75 3.60
C GLY A 20 -15.75 -9.37 4.52
N ALA A 21 -15.12 -10.45 4.08
CA ALA A 21 -14.04 -11.11 4.82
C ALA A 21 -12.79 -10.21 4.96
N VAL A 22 -12.44 -9.41 3.95
CA VAL A 22 -11.31 -8.46 4.02
C VAL A 22 -11.40 -7.54 5.24
N ILE A 23 -12.60 -7.04 5.55
CA ILE A 23 -12.82 -6.08 6.65
C ILE A 23 -13.04 -6.81 7.99
N SER A 24 -13.49 -8.06 7.94
CA SER A 24 -13.83 -8.85 9.14
C SER A 24 -12.64 -9.61 9.72
N VAL A 25 -11.66 -9.99 8.89
CA VAL A 25 -10.55 -10.84 9.28
C VAL A 25 -9.49 -10.03 10.04
N ARG A 26 -9.03 -10.59 11.17
CA ARG A 26 -8.08 -9.93 12.08
C ARG A 26 -6.63 -10.01 11.63
N ASN A 27 -6.26 -11.11 10.98
CA ASN A 27 -4.89 -11.27 10.48
C ASN A 27 -4.78 -10.53 9.14
N PRO A 28 -3.89 -9.53 9.05
CA PRO A 28 -3.80 -8.69 7.87
C PRO A 28 -3.33 -9.48 6.64
N VAL A 29 -2.54 -10.55 6.80
CA VAL A 29 -2.16 -11.43 5.67
C VAL A 29 -3.39 -12.13 5.08
N TYR A 30 -4.26 -12.70 5.93
CA TYR A 30 -5.51 -13.33 5.46
C TYR A 30 -6.47 -12.30 4.86
N ALA A 31 -6.53 -11.07 5.39
CA ALA A 31 -7.33 -10.00 4.80
C ALA A 31 -6.87 -9.67 3.37
N VAL A 32 -5.55 -9.63 3.11
CA VAL A 32 -5.02 -9.37 1.76
C VAL A 32 -5.29 -10.55 0.82
N LEU A 33 -5.19 -11.80 1.29
CA LEU A 33 -5.55 -12.96 0.48
C LEU A 33 -7.04 -12.94 0.08
N CYS A 34 -7.93 -12.55 0.99
CA CYS A 34 -9.36 -12.33 0.66
C CYS A 34 -9.55 -11.18 -0.35
N LEU A 35 -8.73 -10.14 -0.29
CA LEU A 35 -8.80 -9.02 -1.22
C LEU A 35 -8.35 -9.43 -2.63
N ILE A 36 -7.29 -10.24 -2.73
CA ILE A 36 -6.86 -10.86 -3.99
C ILE A 36 -7.98 -11.70 -4.60
N LEU A 37 -8.65 -12.53 -3.78
CA LEU A 37 -9.79 -13.32 -4.24
C LEU A 37 -10.96 -12.45 -4.75
N THR A 38 -11.19 -11.29 -4.11
CA THR A 38 -12.21 -10.31 -4.53
C THR A 38 -11.88 -9.76 -5.92
N PHE A 39 -10.66 -9.29 -6.13
CA PHE A 39 -10.24 -8.76 -7.43
C PHE A 39 -10.21 -9.83 -8.51
N PHE A 40 -9.77 -11.05 -8.19
CA PHE A 40 -9.81 -12.15 -9.14
C PHE A 40 -11.26 -12.46 -9.59
N SER A 41 -12.20 -12.52 -8.63
CA SER A 41 -13.62 -12.74 -8.94
C SER A 41 -14.20 -11.59 -9.78
N MET A 42 -13.82 -10.34 -9.49
CA MET A 42 -14.19 -9.17 -10.29
C MET A 42 -13.63 -9.22 -11.71
N ALA A 43 -12.40 -9.70 -11.90
CA ALA A 43 -11.81 -9.89 -13.22
C ALA A 43 -12.60 -10.91 -14.04
N CYS A 44 -13.00 -12.03 -13.44
CA CYS A 44 -13.89 -13.00 -14.09
C CYS A 44 -15.24 -12.39 -14.50
N ILE A 45 -15.82 -11.52 -13.66
CA ILE A 45 -17.05 -10.80 -14.00
C ILE A 45 -16.84 -9.86 -15.20
N TRP A 46 -15.73 -9.12 -15.26
CA TRP A 46 -15.40 -8.27 -16.40
C TRP A 46 -15.24 -9.06 -17.69
N LEU A 47 -14.63 -10.25 -17.64
CA LEU A 47 -14.54 -11.16 -18.78
C LEU A 47 -15.91 -11.65 -19.24
N LEU A 48 -16.83 -11.98 -18.31
CA LEU A 48 -18.19 -12.39 -18.65
C LEU A 48 -19.00 -11.29 -19.34
N VAL A 49 -18.74 -10.02 -19.00
CA VAL A 49 -19.38 -8.85 -19.64
C VAL A 49 -18.76 -8.52 -21.01
N GLY A 50 -17.69 -9.22 -21.41
CA GLY A 50 -16.98 -8.99 -22.67
C GLY A 50 -15.91 -7.90 -22.62
N ALA A 51 -15.57 -7.38 -21.43
CA ALA A 51 -14.53 -6.37 -21.25
C ALA A 51 -13.15 -7.03 -21.02
N GLU A 52 -12.62 -7.67 -22.05
CA GLU A 52 -11.39 -8.46 -22.01
C GLU A 52 -10.18 -7.70 -21.45
N PHE A 53 -9.92 -6.49 -21.96
CA PHE A 53 -8.78 -5.68 -21.54
C PHE A 53 -8.86 -5.32 -20.06
N LEU A 54 -10.04 -4.87 -19.61
CA LEU A 54 -10.23 -4.43 -18.24
C LEU A 54 -10.09 -5.60 -17.26
N GLY A 55 -10.60 -6.78 -17.60
CA GLY A 55 -10.42 -8.00 -16.82
C GLY A 55 -8.94 -8.40 -16.68
N VAL A 56 -8.20 -8.42 -17.79
CA VAL A 56 -6.76 -8.76 -17.78
C VAL A 56 -5.94 -7.73 -17.00
N THR A 57 -6.20 -6.43 -17.20
CA THR A 57 -5.51 -5.37 -16.45
C THR A 57 -5.80 -5.45 -14.95
N LEU A 58 -7.01 -5.85 -14.56
CA LEU A 58 -7.36 -6.04 -13.15
C LEU A 58 -6.52 -7.14 -12.50
N VAL A 59 -6.27 -8.24 -13.21
CA VAL A 59 -5.37 -9.30 -12.72
C VAL A 59 -3.92 -8.84 -12.73
N LEU A 60 -3.43 -8.29 -13.84
CA LEU A 60 -2.00 -7.97 -13.99
C LEU A 60 -1.55 -6.85 -13.04
N VAL A 61 -2.30 -5.75 -12.98
CA VAL A 61 -1.89 -4.56 -12.21
C VAL A 61 -2.33 -4.68 -10.76
N TYR A 62 -3.61 -4.94 -10.48
CA TYR A 62 -4.09 -4.97 -9.10
C TYR A 62 -3.63 -6.24 -8.39
N VAL A 63 -3.96 -7.43 -8.90
CA VAL A 63 -3.56 -8.68 -8.24
C VAL A 63 -2.05 -8.90 -8.33
N GLY A 64 -1.46 -8.69 -9.51
CA GLY A 64 -0.04 -8.97 -9.75
C GLY A 64 0.91 -7.97 -9.09
N ALA A 65 0.83 -6.69 -9.45
CA ALA A 65 1.79 -5.70 -8.96
C ALA A 65 1.43 -5.16 -7.56
N VAL A 66 0.20 -4.65 -7.39
CA VAL A 66 -0.18 -3.90 -6.19
C VAL A 66 -0.39 -4.82 -4.99
N MET A 67 -1.18 -5.89 -5.13
CA MET A 67 -1.48 -6.79 -4.00
C MET A 67 -0.28 -7.60 -3.55
N VAL A 68 0.60 -8.03 -4.45
CA VAL A 68 1.85 -8.72 -4.07
C VAL A 68 2.79 -7.79 -3.31
N LEU A 69 2.96 -6.54 -3.77
CA LEU A 69 3.73 -5.55 -3.01
C LEU A 69 3.12 -5.31 -1.63
N PHE A 70 1.79 -5.23 -1.56
CA PHE A 70 1.09 -5.05 -0.30
C PHE A 70 1.26 -6.25 0.64
N LEU A 71 1.24 -7.49 0.13
CA LEU A 71 1.57 -8.69 0.90
C LEU A 71 2.96 -8.62 1.52
N PHE A 72 3.98 -8.20 0.77
CA PHE A 72 5.33 -8.01 1.30
C PHE A 72 5.36 -6.98 2.42
N VAL A 73 4.70 -5.83 2.23
CA VAL A 73 4.64 -4.76 3.22
C VAL A 73 3.95 -5.22 4.50
N VAL A 74 2.79 -5.86 4.38
CA VAL A 74 2.01 -6.34 5.52
C VAL A 74 2.74 -7.46 6.27
N MET A 75 3.46 -8.33 5.57
CA MET A 75 4.21 -9.41 6.23
C MET A 75 5.46 -8.89 6.95
N MET A 76 6.11 -7.84 6.43
CA MET A 76 7.28 -7.24 7.08
C MET A 76 6.90 -6.37 8.28
N LEU A 77 5.66 -5.86 8.32
CA LEU A 77 5.18 -4.96 9.37
C LEU A 77 4.49 -5.77 10.47
N ASP A 78 5.05 -5.76 11.68
CA ASP A 78 4.43 -6.37 12.84
C ASP A 78 3.28 -5.49 13.35
N ILE A 79 2.04 -5.88 13.03
CA ILE A 79 0.84 -5.12 13.39
C ILE A 79 0.33 -5.58 14.76
N ASP A 80 0.46 -4.71 15.77
CA ASP A 80 -0.10 -4.90 17.11
C ASP A 80 -1.64 -4.83 17.08
N THR A 81 -2.28 -5.99 16.87
CA THR A 81 -3.74 -6.14 16.86
C THR A 81 -4.41 -5.86 18.22
N SER A 82 -3.63 -5.76 19.31
CA SER A 82 -4.10 -5.52 20.68
C SER A 82 -4.55 -4.06 20.91
N ARG A 83 -3.81 -3.07 20.39
CA ARG A 83 -4.13 -1.63 20.51
C ARG A 83 -5.35 -1.21 19.66
N LEU A 84 -5.71 -1.98 18.63
CA LEU A 84 -6.93 -1.73 17.85
C LEU A 84 -8.23 -1.93 18.66
N ARG A 85 -8.19 -2.61 19.82
CA ARG A 85 -9.40 -2.94 20.59
C ARG A 85 -10.05 -1.77 21.30
N GLU A 86 -9.30 -0.74 21.71
CA GLU A 86 -9.82 0.28 22.63
C GLU A 86 -10.72 1.35 21.99
N GLY A 87 -10.70 1.50 20.65
CA GLY A 87 -11.49 2.52 19.94
C GLY A 87 -12.51 1.99 18.92
N TRP A 88 -12.35 0.77 18.43
CA TRP A 88 -13.08 0.29 17.24
C TRP A 88 -14.55 -0.01 17.50
N VAL A 89 -14.86 -0.56 18.69
CA VAL A 89 -16.24 -0.93 19.05
C VAL A 89 -17.13 0.30 19.26
N LYS A 90 -16.55 1.45 19.67
CA LYS A 90 -17.30 2.67 19.98
C LYS A 90 -17.91 3.34 18.74
N TYR A 91 -17.22 3.28 17.60
CA TYR A 91 -17.67 3.93 16.35
C TYR A 91 -18.30 2.97 15.33
N MET A 92 -18.22 1.66 15.57
CA MET A 92 -18.88 0.64 14.73
C MET A 92 -20.38 0.91 14.48
N PRO A 93 -21.23 1.25 15.48
CA PRO A 93 -22.65 1.48 15.22
C PRO A 93 -22.89 2.72 14.33
N LEU A 94 -22.08 3.78 14.47
CA LEU A 94 -22.16 4.94 13.60
C LEU A 94 -21.76 4.59 12.15
N GLY A 95 -20.70 3.78 11.99
CA GLY A 95 -20.27 3.29 10.68
C GLY A 95 -21.34 2.45 9.98
N VAL A 96 -22.03 1.57 10.72
CA VAL A 96 -23.14 0.77 10.17
C VAL A 96 -24.31 1.66 9.75
N ILE A 97 -24.69 2.65 10.56
CA ILE A 97 -25.76 3.60 10.20
C ILE A 97 -25.43 4.33 8.89
N VAL A 98 -24.19 4.81 8.75
CA VAL A 98 -23.74 5.50 7.53
C VAL A 98 -23.73 4.54 6.33
N ALA A 99 -23.24 3.32 6.49
CA ALA A 99 -23.23 2.32 5.42
C ALA A 99 -24.66 1.98 4.95
N VAL A 100 -25.60 1.81 5.88
CA VAL A 100 -27.01 1.54 5.55
C VAL A 100 -27.65 2.75 4.87
N ALA A 101 -27.36 3.98 5.33
CA ALA A 101 -27.85 5.19 4.70
C ALA A 101 -27.33 5.34 3.26
N MET A 102 -26.04 5.09 3.03
CA MET A 102 -25.45 5.11 1.69
C MET A 102 -26.03 4.01 0.79
N LEU A 103 -26.24 2.80 1.32
CA LEU A 103 -26.90 1.71 0.59
C LEU A 103 -28.33 2.11 0.20
N ALA A 104 -29.10 2.67 1.13
CA ALA A 104 -30.46 3.13 0.87
C ALA A 104 -30.50 4.24 -0.19
N GLN A 105 -29.56 5.18 -0.15
CA GLN A 105 -29.38 6.21 -1.18
C GLN A 105 -29.06 5.59 -2.54
N MET A 106 -28.15 4.62 -2.60
CA MET A 106 -27.81 3.96 -3.86
C MET A 106 -29.00 3.19 -4.44
N VAL A 107 -29.73 2.44 -3.62
CA VAL A 107 -30.91 1.67 -4.04
C VAL A 107 -32.05 2.59 -4.49
N THR A 108 -32.29 3.69 -3.78
CA THR A 108 -33.30 4.68 -4.18
C THR A 108 -32.92 5.39 -5.48
N LEU A 109 -31.65 5.79 -5.66
CA LEU A 109 -31.18 6.36 -6.91
C LEU A 109 -31.32 5.38 -8.08
N ILE A 110 -30.93 4.12 -7.90
CA ILE A 110 -31.10 3.08 -8.93
C ILE A 110 -32.58 2.84 -9.22
N GLY A 111 -33.44 2.77 -8.19
CA GLY A 111 -34.88 2.55 -8.34
C GLY A 111 -35.60 3.71 -9.02
N VAL A 112 -35.24 4.96 -8.69
CA VAL A 112 -35.73 6.17 -9.38
C VAL A 112 -35.25 6.17 -10.82
N LYS A 113 -33.95 5.90 -11.06
CA LYS A 113 -33.41 5.81 -12.42
C LYS A 113 -34.06 4.68 -13.22
N ALA A 114 -34.36 3.53 -12.61
CA ALA A 114 -35.04 2.42 -13.27
C ALA A 114 -36.51 2.74 -13.62
N ARG A 115 -37.19 3.56 -12.82
CA ARG A 115 -38.56 4.02 -13.10
C ARG A 115 -38.63 5.20 -14.08
N SER A 116 -37.58 6.02 -14.13
CA SER A 116 -37.47 7.18 -15.02
C SER A 116 -36.62 6.93 -16.27
N ALA A 117 -36.02 5.75 -16.40
CA ALA A 117 -35.20 5.39 -17.55
C ALA A 117 -36.08 5.12 -18.77
N THR A 118 -35.86 5.89 -19.82
CA THR A 118 -35.96 5.38 -21.18
C THR A 118 -35.16 4.07 -21.26
N PRO A 119 -35.69 2.99 -21.89
CA PRO A 119 -34.90 1.78 -22.12
C PRO A 119 -33.51 2.18 -22.62
N PHE A 120 -32.45 1.59 -22.05
CA PHE A 120 -31.10 1.81 -22.56
C PHE A 120 -31.15 1.65 -24.09
N PRO A 121 -30.70 2.64 -24.87
CA PRO A 121 -30.72 2.55 -26.32
C PRO A 121 -30.08 1.21 -26.72
N ALA A 122 -30.69 0.45 -27.61
CA ALA A 122 -30.09 -0.81 -28.05
C ALA A 122 -28.67 -0.60 -28.63
N ASP A 123 -28.39 0.62 -29.12
CA ASP A 123 -27.06 1.17 -29.43
C ASP A 123 -26.27 1.54 -28.16
N ASN A 124 -26.04 0.56 -27.30
CA ASN A 124 -25.10 0.71 -26.20
C ASN A 124 -23.66 0.68 -26.76
N ALA A 125 -22.70 1.32 -26.09
CA ALA A 125 -21.28 1.19 -26.44
C ALA A 125 -20.83 -0.29 -26.53
N ALA A 126 -21.48 -1.18 -25.77
CA ALA A 126 -21.29 -2.64 -25.85
C ALA A 126 -21.83 -3.27 -27.15
N ALA A 127 -22.90 -2.74 -27.75
CA ALA A 127 -23.42 -3.18 -29.04
C ALA A 127 -22.57 -2.64 -30.20
N GLN A 128 -22.08 -1.41 -30.09
CA GLN A 128 -21.21 -0.80 -31.11
C GLN A 128 -19.76 -1.31 -31.05
N ALA A 129 -19.30 -1.79 -29.88
CA ALA A 129 -18.03 -2.49 -29.70
C ALA A 129 -18.13 -4.00 -29.96
N ALA A 130 -19.30 -4.56 -30.26
CA ALA A 130 -19.42 -5.99 -30.55
C ALA A 130 -18.62 -6.41 -31.81
N ASP A 131 -18.46 -5.49 -32.77
CA ASP A 131 -17.75 -5.73 -34.04
C ASP A 131 -16.24 -5.39 -33.98
N SER A 132 -15.74 -4.80 -32.89
CA SER A 132 -14.33 -4.39 -32.78
C SER A 132 -13.73 -4.78 -31.42
N SER A 133 -12.47 -5.25 -31.38
CA SER A 133 -11.84 -5.57 -30.09
C SER A 133 -11.84 -4.35 -29.15
N ASN A 134 -12.27 -4.58 -27.90
CA ASN A 134 -12.30 -3.58 -26.83
C ASN A 134 -10.96 -2.86 -26.67
N LEU A 135 -9.84 -3.58 -26.85
CA LEU A 135 -8.50 -3.01 -26.79
C LEU A 135 -8.27 -1.96 -27.86
N THR A 136 -8.73 -2.22 -29.09
CA THR A 136 -8.53 -1.30 -30.22
C THR A 136 -9.38 -0.04 -30.05
N TRP A 137 -10.63 -0.20 -29.61
CA TRP A 137 -11.50 0.92 -29.30
C TRP A 137 -10.90 1.80 -28.19
N LEU A 138 -10.45 1.17 -27.09
CA LEU A 138 -9.86 1.89 -25.97
C LEU A 138 -8.57 2.61 -26.38
N ALA A 139 -7.69 1.95 -27.14
CA ALA A 139 -6.46 2.56 -27.62
C ALA A 139 -6.76 3.79 -28.49
N LYS A 140 -7.71 3.69 -29.43
CA LYS A 140 -8.11 4.82 -30.26
C LYS A 140 -8.62 5.98 -29.40
N SER A 141 -9.57 5.73 -28.51
CA SER A 141 -10.15 6.76 -27.65
C SER A 141 -9.09 7.41 -26.74
N LEU A 142 -8.17 6.61 -26.19
CA LEU A 142 -7.10 7.09 -25.30
C LEU A 142 -6.13 8.03 -26.03
N TYR A 143 -5.76 7.71 -27.27
CA TYR A 143 -4.80 8.49 -28.05
C TYR A 143 -5.43 9.61 -28.90
N THR A 144 -6.76 9.65 -29.07
CA THR A 144 -7.43 10.75 -29.80
C THR A 144 -8.19 11.69 -28.89
N GLU A 145 -9.06 11.17 -28.03
CA GLU A 145 -9.97 11.99 -27.21
C GLU A 145 -9.38 12.26 -25.82
N PHE A 146 -8.75 11.26 -25.22
CA PHE A 146 -8.23 11.34 -23.85
C PHE A 146 -6.71 11.51 -23.77
N LEU A 147 -6.10 12.16 -24.77
CA LEU A 147 -4.66 12.38 -24.83
C LEU A 147 -4.15 13.16 -23.61
N LEU A 148 -4.86 14.21 -23.18
CA LEU A 148 -4.45 15.01 -22.02
C LEU A 148 -4.48 14.21 -20.70
N PRO A 149 -5.58 13.52 -20.32
CA PRO A 149 -5.57 12.62 -19.16
C PRO A 149 -4.49 11.54 -19.22
N PHE A 150 -4.21 10.99 -20.41
CA PHE A 150 -3.15 10.00 -20.60
C PHE A 150 -1.77 10.59 -20.27
N GLU A 151 -1.47 11.80 -20.75
CA GLU A 151 -0.22 12.49 -20.43
C GLU A 151 -0.09 12.81 -18.93
N PHE A 152 -1.18 13.26 -18.30
CA PHE A 152 -1.19 13.46 -16.84
C PHE A 152 -0.92 12.17 -16.07
N ALA A 153 -1.46 11.03 -16.51
CA ALA A 153 -1.17 9.73 -15.90
C ALA A 153 0.32 9.36 -16.02
N ALA A 154 0.96 9.64 -17.16
CA ALA A 154 2.39 9.41 -17.36
C ALA A 154 3.26 10.27 -16.43
N VAL A 155 2.89 11.54 -16.25
CA VAL A 155 3.55 12.45 -15.29
C VAL A 155 3.37 11.94 -13.86
N ILE A 156 2.16 11.54 -13.48
CA ILE A 156 1.88 10.98 -12.14
C ILE A 156 2.73 9.74 -11.86
N LEU A 157 2.86 8.83 -12.84
CA LEU A 157 3.68 7.63 -12.70
C LEU A 157 5.16 7.98 -12.56
N THR A 158 5.65 8.96 -13.31
CA THR A 158 7.03 9.44 -13.21
C THR A 158 7.30 10.04 -11.82
N VAL A 159 6.39 10.88 -11.31
CA VAL A 159 6.48 11.45 -9.97
C VAL A 159 6.41 10.37 -8.89
N ALA A 160 5.57 9.35 -9.06
CA ALA A 160 5.46 8.24 -8.12
C ALA A 160 6.79 7.48 -7.98
N VAL A 161 7.49 7.21 -9.08
CA VAL A 161 8.81 6.53 -9.05
C VAL A 161 9.85 7.42 -8.36
N VAL A 162 9.93 8.70 -8.71
CA VAL A 162 10.86 9.64 -8.07
C VAL A 162 10.60 9.74 -6.57
N ALA A 163 9.33 9.85 -6.16
CA ALA A 163 8.93 9.91 -4.76
C ALA A 163 9.27 8.60 -4.02
N ALA A 164 8.97 7.44 -4.60
CA ALA A 164 9.29 6.14 -4.01
C ALA A 164 10.79 5.96 -3.77
N VAL A 165 11.64 6.32 -4.74
CA VAL A 165 13.10 6.26 -4.59
C VAL A 165 13.59 7.23 -3.52
N MET A 166 13.11 8.48 -3.53
CA MET A 166 13.52 9.49 -2.55
C MET A 166 13.13 9.12 -1.11
N LEU A 167 11.97 8.48 -0.91
CA LEU A 167 11.51 8.04 0.41
C LEU A 167 12.25 6.80 0.93
N THR A 168 12.70 5.93 0.03
CA THR A 168 13.38 4.67 0.40
C THR A 168 14.90 4.82 0.48
N LEU A 169 15.47 5.91 -0.06
CA LEU A 169 16.90 6.18 -0.04
C LEU A 169 17.40 6.50 1.38
N ARG A 170 17.82 5.46 2.09
CA ARG A 170 18.41 5.59 3.42
C ARG A 170 19.88 5.99 3.33
N LYS A 171 20.24 7.16 3.86
CA LYS A 171 21.64 7.54 4.04
C LYS A 171 22.25 6.72 5.18
N ARG A 172 23.35 6.01 4.90
CA ARG A 172 24.09 5.25 5.92
C ARG A 172 24.85 6.23 6.83
N THR A 173 24.52 6.25 8.11
CA THR A 173 25.24 7.02 9.13
C THR A 173 26.49 6.26 9.58
N GLY A 174 27.57 6.98 9.94
CA GLY A 174 28.81 6.39 10.46
C GLY A 174 29.89 6.11 9.42
N ILE A 175 29.68 6.48 8.15
CA ILE A 175 30.73 6.46 7.13
C ILE A 175 31.33 7.86 6.95
N LYS A 176 32.66 7.94 6.86
CA LYS A 176 33.35 9.18 6.50
C LYS A 176 33.26 9.33 4.98
N LEU A 177 32.37 10.20 4.53
CA LEU A 177 32.25 10.56 3.11
C LEU A 177 33.22 11.70 2.80
N GLN A 178 33.90 11.62 1.67
CA GLN A 178 34.70 12.73 1.18
C GLN A 178 33.81 13.73 0.46
N ASN A 179 33.86 14.99 0.89
CA ASN A 179 33.24 16.09 0.16
C ASN A 179 34.31 16.80 -0.68
N ALA A 180 34.33 16.53 -1.99
CA ALA A 180 35.30 17.11 -2.92
C ALA A 180 35.25 18.65 -2.93
N GLY A 181 34.07 19.23 -2.70
CA GLY A 181 33.90 20.69 -2.64
C GLY A 181 34.50 21.32 -1.39
N GLU A 182 34.48 20.63 -0.24
CA GLU A 182 35.19 21.09 0.95
C GLU A 182 36.69 20.86 0.83
N GLN A 183 37.12 19.76 0.22
CA GLN A 183 38.54 19.44 0.02
C GLN A 183 39.26 20.42 -0.92
N SER A 184 38.59 20.90 -1.96
CA SER A 184 39.18 21.88 -2.89
C SER A 184 39.24 23.30 -2.32
N ARG A 185 38.41 23.61 -1.32
CA ARG A 185 38.32 24.95 -0.68
C ARG A 185 39.27 25.12 0.51
N VAL A 186 40.05 24.10 0.88
CA VAL A 186 40.98 24.15 2.02
C VAL A 186 42.09 25.16 1.79
N LYS A 187 42.21 26.14 2.69
CA LYS A 187 43.30 27.12 2.67
C LYS A 187 44.51 26.63 3.48
N ALA A 188 45.68 27.23 3.27
CA ALA A 188 46.91 26.83 3.96
C ALA A 188 46.78 26.90 5.50
N GLY A 189 45.98 27.84 6.03
CA GLY A 189 45.73 28.00 7.47
C GLY A 189 44.84 26.93 8.10
N ASP A 190 44.05 26.20 7.31
CA ASP A 190 43.05 25.23 7.83
C ASP A 190 43.64 23.83 8.01
N ARG A 191 44.88 23.59 7.56
CA ARG A 191 45.49 22.25 7.50
C ARG A 191 46.04 21.75 8.84
N LEU A 192 46.36 22.66 9.76
CA LEU A 192 47.05 22.34 11.01
C LEU A 192 46.33 22.97 12.19
N ARG A 193 45.89 22.15 13.15
CA ARG A 193 45.37 22.59 14.45
C ARG A 193 46.34 22.18 15.55
N MET A 194 47.04 23.15 16.13
CA MET A 194 47.88 22.89 17.30
C MET A 194 46.98 22.66 18.51
N VAL A 195 46.84 21.40 18.94
CA VAL A 195 46.06 21.04 20.13
C VAL A 195 47.03 20.82 21.29
N LYS A 196 46.93 21.64 22.33
CA LYS A 196 47.62 21.39 23.59
C LYS A 196 46.88 20.26 24.33
N MET A 197 47.56 19.14 24.52
CA MET A 197 47.07 18.01 25.31
C MET A 197 47.77 18.00 26.67
N ALA A 198 47.01 17.76 27.74
CA ALA A 198 47.58 17.57 29.07
C ALA A 198 48.35 16.24 29.10
N VAL A 199 49.51 16.22 29.75
CA VAL A 199 50.31 15.00 29.94
C VAL A 199 49.53 14.04 30.83
N GLU A 200 49.24 12.86 30.31
CA GLU A 200 48.59 11.79 31.04
C GLU A 200 49.56 11.30 32.14
N LYS A 201 49.23 11.56 33.40
CA LYS A 201 50.06 11.14 34.54
C LYS A 201 49.79 9.65 34.80
N PRO A 202 50.83 8.81 34.94
CA PRO A 202 50.64 7.40 35.26
C PRO A 202 49.85 7.27 36.55
N VAL A 203 48.77 6.48 36.51
CA VAL A 203 48.00 6.11 37.70
C VAL A 203 48.94 5.36 38.64
N GLN A 204 49.29 5.97 39.76
CA GLN A 204 50.01 5.28 40.82
C GLN A 204 49.03 4.30 41.47
N VAL A 205 49.21 3.01 41.18
CA VAL A 205 48.52 1.93 41.91
C VAL A 205 49.12 1.94 43.32
N ALA A 206 48.38 2.50 44.28
CA ALA A 206 48.73 2.39 45.69
C ALA A 206 48.68 0.90 46.08
N PRO A 207 49.67 0.37 46.82
CA PRO A 207 49.63 -1.01 47.26
C PRO A 207 48.45 -1.19 48.22
N GLN A 208 47.54 -2.11 47.88
CA GLN A 208 46.54 -2.63 48.80
C GLN A 208 47.28 -3.26 49.98
N ILE A 209 47.17 -2.64 51.15
CA ILE A 209 47.62 -3.24 52.40
C ILE A 209 46.48 -4.18 52.82
N ASP A 210 46.66 -5.47 52.53
CA ASP A 210 45.84 -6.53 53.12
C ASP A 210 46.06 -6.51 54.63
N ALA A 211 45.05 -6.06 55.38
CA ALA A 211 45.01 -6.17 56.82
C ALA A 211 44.70 -7.63 57.19
N ALA A 212 45.76 -8.44 57.28
CA ALA A 212 45.73 -9.71 57.98
C ALA A 212 46.00 -9.49 59.48
N ASP A 213 45.19 -10.19 60.28
CA ASP A 213 45.31 -10.50 61.70
C ASP A 213 45.08 -9.41 62.76
N GLY A 214 44.08 -9.70 63.62
CA GLY A 214 44.05 -9.18 64.98
C GLY A 214 42.69 -9.19 65.65
N GLN A 215 42.38 -10.29 66.35
CA GLN A 215 41.55 -10.35 67.57
C GLN A 215 40.02 -10.19 67.39
N GLU A 216 39.27 -11.24 67.75
CA GLU A 216 38.55 -11.25 69.04
C GLU A 216 37.99 -12.64 69.36
N ALA A 217 38.46 -13.15 70.50
CA ALA A 217 37.84 -14.23 71.24
C ALA A 217 36.84 -13.62 72.24
N LYS A 218 35.56 -14.01 72.19
CA LYS A 218 34.73 -14.43 73.35
C LYS A 218 33.23 -14.43 73.03
N SER A 219 32.60 -15.46 73.61
CA SER A 219 31.16 -15.70 73.86
C SER A 219 30.29 -16.18 72.70
#